data_AF-A0A2X4TYK5-F1
#
_entry.id   AF-A0A2X4TYK5-F1
#
_cell.length_a   1.000
_cell.length_b   1.000
_cell.length_c   1.000
_cell.angle_alpha   90.00
_cell.angle_beta   90.00
_cell.angle_gamma   90.00
#
_symmetry.space_group_name_H-M   'P 1'
#
loop_
_entity.id
_entity.type
_entity.pdbx_description
1 polymer ?
#
loop_
_entity_poly.entity_id
_entity_poly.type
_entity_poly.pdbx_seq_one_letter_code
_entity_poly.pdbx_strand_id
1 'polypeptide(L)'
;MNQNTLKVNELQDDADFDENATEAESFDEKALVEEEASESDLAEEELLSQGVTQRVLDATQLYLGEIGYSPLLTAEEEVYFARRALRGDVPSRRRMIESNLRLVVKIARRYSNRGLALLDLIEEGNLGLIRAVEKFDPERGFRFSTYATWWIRQTIETGDNEPNPNHSFAYPYR
;
A
#
# COMPACT_ATOMS: atom_id res chain seq x y z
N MET A 1 13.17 69.87 -11.49
CA MET A 1 12.00 69.02 -11.84
C MET A 1 11.55 68.34 -10.57
N ASN A 2 10.28 68.53 -10.21
CA ASN A 2 9.74 68.44 -8.85
C ASN A 2 9.60 67.01 -8.29
N GLN A 3 10.14 66.84 -7.08
CA GLN A 3 9.54 66.28 -5.85
C GLN A 3 8.42 65.20 -5.98
N ASN A 4 8.79 63.98 -5.56
CA ASN A 4 8.30 63.27 -4.38
C ASN A 4 6.80 62.85 -4.25
N THR A 5 6.62 61.64 -3.72
CA THR A 5 5.72 61.22 -2.60
C THR A 5 4.74 60.06 -2.85
N LEU A 6 4.65 59.26 -1.78
CA LEU A 6 4.01 57.98 -1.48
C LEU A 6 2.48 57.87 -1.60
N LYS A 7 2.06 56.65 -1.97
CA LYS A 7 1.00 55.74 -1.43
C LYS A 7 -0.35 56.24 -0.86
N VAL A 8 -1.35 55.38 -1.15
CA VAL A 8 -2.65 55.02 -0.51
C VAL A 8 -3.87 55.96 -0.68
N ASN A 9 -4.92 55.44 -1.33
CA ASN A 9 -6.31 55.27 -0.85
C ASN A 9 -7.19 54.83 -2.05
N GLU A 10 -7.98 53.76 -2.02
CA GLU A 10 -9.19 53.47 -1.21
C GLU A 10 -10.35 54.46 -1.43
N LEU A 11 -11.54 53.87 -1.70
CA LEU A 11 -12.90 54.46 -1.69
C LEU A 11 -13.26 55.26 -2.98
N GLN A 12 -14.45 55.19 -3.59
CA GLN A 12 -15.76 54.67 -3.20
C GLN A 12 -16.74 54.70 -4.41
N ASP A 13 -17.68 53.74 -4.42
CA ASP A 13 -19.12 53.85 -4.77
C ASP A 13 -19.67 54.04 -6.20
N ASP A 14 -20.87 53.45 -6.31
CA ASP A 14 -22.01 53.71 -7.22
C ASP A 14 -22.27 52.67 -8.34
N ALA A 15 -23.01 51.60 -8.00
CA ALA A 15 -24.07 51.10 -8.87
C ALA A 15 -25.13 50.30 -8.08
N ASP A 16 -26.38 50.72 -8.26
CA ASP A 16 -27.57 50.49 -7.45
C ASP A 16 -28.02 49.04 -7.19
N PHE A 17 -28.64 48.94 -6.03
CA PHE A 17 -29.39 47.85 -5.43
C PHE A 17 -30.80 47.80 -6.05
N ASP A 18 -31.19 46.69 -6.67
CA ASP A 18 -32.60 46.38 -6.97
C ASP A 18 -32.98 45.11 -6.19
N GLU A 19 -33.59 45.35 -5.03
CA GLU A 19 -34.15 44.35 -4.15
C GLU A 19 -35.65 44.29 -4.44
N ASN A 20 -36.12 43.07 -4.70
CA ASN A 20 -37.50 42.57 -4.59
C ASN A 20 -38.22 42.23 -5.91
N ALA A 21 -37.96 41.03 -6.43
CA ALA A 21 -38.96 40.24 -7.14
C ALA A 21 -38.78 38.75 -6.82
N THR A 22 -39.52 38.34 -5.79
CA THR A 22 -40.11 37.01 -5.57
C THR A 22 -40.06 36.04 -6.75
N GLU A 23 -39.43 34.89 -6.55
CA GLU A 23 -40.06 33.58 -6.78
C GLU A 23 -39.32 32.55 -5.91
N ALA A 24 -39.90 32.32 -4.72
CA ALA A 24 -39.59 31.15 -3.93
C ALA A 24 -40.07 29.93 -4.72
N GLU A 25 -39.18 29.33 -5.50
CA GLU A 25 -39.36 27.94 -5.87
C GLU A 25 -39.26 27.14 -4.57
N SER A 26 -40.43 26.82 -4.01
CA SER A 26 -40.59 25.73 -3.06
C SER A 26 -40.14 24.46 -3.78
N PHE A 27 -38.85 24.17 -3.72
CA PHE A 27 -38.31 22.90 -4.13
C PHE A 27 -38.90 21.88 -3.16
N ASP A 28 -39.92 21.16 -3.61
CA ASP A 28 -40.61 20.14 -2.86
C ASP A 28 -39.60 19.03 -2.56
N GLU A 29 -38.96 19.13 -1.39
CA GLU A 29 -37.96 18.19 -0.82
C GLU A 29 -38.62 16.86 -0.41
N LYS A 30 -39.64 16.44 -1.15
CA LYS A 30 -40.49 15.28 -0.85
C LYS A 30 -40.58 14.28 -1.99
N ALA A 31 -39.72 14.42 -3.00
CA ALA A 31 -39.54 13.44 -4.07
C ALA A 31 -38.19 12.70 -4.00
N LEU A 32 -37.52 12.71 -2.83
CA LEU A 32 -36.60 11.62 -2.51
C LEU A 32 -37.47 10.41 -2.19
N VAL A 33 -37.66 9.57 -3.21
CA VAL A 33 -38.11 8.19 -3.00
C VAL A 33 -37.05 7.57 -2.10
N GLU A 34 -37.35 7.49 -0.80
CA GLU A 34 -36.73 6.50 0.07
C GLU A 34 -37.17 5.16 -0.50
N GLU A 35 -36.40 4.66 -1.48
CA GLU A 35 -36.39 3.24 -1.80
C GLU A 35 -35.82 2.58 -0.55
N GLU A 36 -36.71 2.27 0.41
CA GLU A 36 -36.34 1.36 1.49
C GLU A 36 -35.86 0.08 0.81
N ALA A 37 -34.56 -0.21 0.93
CA ALA A 37 -33.98 -1.46 0.47
C ALA A 37 -34.88 -2.57 1.01
N SER A 38 -35.50 -3.33 0.09
CA SER A 38 -36.49 -4.33 0.50
C SER A 38 -35.79 -5.37 1.39
N GLU A 39 -36.54 -6.05 2.28
CA GLU A 39 -35.98 -7.14 3.08
C GLU A 39 -35.29 -8.21 2.18
N SER A 40 -35.74 -8.36 0.93
CA SER A 40 -35.08 -9.18 -0.08
C SER A 40 -33.74 -8.60 -0.55
N ASP A 41 -33.64 -7.29 -0.80
CA ASP A 41 -32.40 -6.65 -1.25
C ASP A 41 -31.32 -6.72 -0.15
N LEU A 42 -31.71 -6.50 1.11
CA LEU A 42 -30.81 -6.61 2.26
C LEU A 42 -30.33 -8.06 2.48
N ALA A 43 -31.21 -9.04 2.29
CA ALA A 43 -30.86 -10.45 2.39
C ALA A 43 -29.93 -10.91 1.25
N GLU A 44 -30.16 -10.42 0.03
CA GLU A 44 -29.27 -10.66 -1.12
C GLU A 44 -27.89 -10.02 -0.92
N GLU A 45 -27.84 -8.77 -0.43
CA GLU A 45 -26.60 -8.08 -0.11
C GLU A 45 -25.80 -8.80 0.99
N GLU A 46 -26.47 -9.30 2.03
CA GLU A 46 -25.82 -10.06 3.10
C GLU A 46 -25.32 -11.43 2.62
N LEU A 47 -26.07 -12.13 1.77
CA LEU A 47 -25.62 -13.38 1.14
C LEU A 47 -24.40 -13.16 0.23
N LEU A 48 -24.39 -12.06 -0.53
CA LEU A 48 -23.26 -11.66 -1.36
C LEU A 48 -22.03 -11.35 -0.48
N SER A 49 -22.20 -10.60 0.60
CA SER A 49 -21.15 -10.30 1.58
C SER A 49 -20.58 -11.57 2.22
N GLN A 50 -21.44 -12.50 2.64
CA GLN A 50 -21.03 -13.82 3.16
C GLN A 50 -20.29 -14.65 2.10
N GLY A 51 -20.76 -14.65 0.85
CA GLY A 51 -20.09 -15.32 -0.26
C GLY A 51 -18.71 -14.73 -0.56
N VAL A 52 -18.55 -13.41 -0.50
CA VAL A 52 -17.27 -12.71 -0.70
C VAL A 52 -16.30 -13.03 0.43
N THR A 53 -16.74 -12.92 1.69
CA THR A 53 -15.88 -13.24 2.84
C THR A 53 -15.39 -14.69 2.81
N GLN A 54 -16.26 -15.65 2.46
CA GLN A 54 -15.87 -17.06 2.33
C GLN A 54 -14.81 -17.28 1.24
N ARG A 55 -14.96 -16.63 0.07
CA ARG A 55 -13.97 -16.72 -1.03
C ARG A 55 -12.62 -16.10 -0.64
N VAL A 56 -12.61 -14.97 0.07
CA VAL A 56 -11.38 -14.32 0.55
C VAL A 56 -10.65 -15.19 1.58
N LEU A 57 -11.39 -15.84 2.48
CA LEU A 57 -10.83 -16.80 3.43
C LEU A 57 -10.19 -17.99 2.71
N ASP A 58 -10.85 -18.52 1.67
CA ASP A 58 -10.33 -19.62 0.85
C ASP A 58 -9.03 -19.22 0.13
N ALA A 59 -9.01 -18.07 -0.55
CA ALA A 59 -7.82 -17.55 -1.22
C ALA A 59 -6.63 -17.35 -0.25
N THR A 60 -6.89 -16.84 0.95
CA THR A 60 -5.85 -16.66 1.97
C THR A 60 -5.28 -17.99 2.44
N GLN A 61 -6.12 -19.00 2.66
CA GLN A 61 -5.69 -20.32 3.11
C GLN A 61 -4.89 -21.04 2.03
N LEU A 62 -5.34 -20.97 0.78
CA LEU A 62 -4.62 -21.52 -0.38
C LEU A 62 -3.21 -20.93 -0.49
N TYR A 63 -3.10 -19.59 -0.48
CA TYR A 63 -1.80 -18.91 -0.53
C TYR A 63 -0.87 -19.32 0.61
N LEU A 64 -1.37 -19.31 1.86
CA LEU A 64 -0.56 -19.68 3.03
C LEU A 64 -0.12 -21.15 2.99
N GLY A 65 -0.94 -22.02 2.41
CA GLY A 65 -0.59 -23.42 2.14
C GLY A 65 0.56 -23.53 1.14
N GLU A 66 0.43 -22.88 -0.02
CA GLU A 66 1.41 -22.93 -1.11
C GLU A 66 2.81 -22.48 -0.68
N ILE A 67 2.92 -21.34 0.00
CA ILE A 67 4.22 -20.82 0.45
C ILE A 67 4.88 -21.68 1.54
N GLY A 68 4.11 -22.57 2.18
CA GLY A 68 4.59 -23.50 3.20
C GLY A 68 5.47 -24.61 2.63
N TYR A 69 5.32 -24.96 1.35
CA TYR A 69 6.06 -26.05 0.70
C TYR A 69 7.48 -25.68 0.28
N SER A 70 7.80 -24.39 0.18
CA SER A 70 9.13 -23.94 -0.23
C SER A 70 10.15 -24.12 0.91
N PRO A 71 11.23 -24.93 0.72
CA PRO A 71 12.22 -25.14 1.76
C PRO A 71 13.02 -23.87 2.03
N LEU A 72 13.34 -23.62 3.31
CA LEU A 72 14.18 -22.49 3.72
C LEU A 72 15.61 -22.65 3.21
N LEU A 73 16.26 -21.53 2.92
CA LEU A 73 17.68 -21.52 2.52
C LEU A 73 18.59 -21.48 3.75
N THR A 74 19.67 -22.24 3.69
CA THR A 74 20.82 -22.09 4.58
C THR A 74 21.61 -20.83 4.22
N ALA A 75 22.51 -20.39 5.10
CA ALA A 75 23.34 -19.21 4.84
C ALA A 75 24.25 -19.39 3.61
N GLU A 76 24.77 -20.60 3.39
CA GLU A 76 25.60 -20.90 2.21
C GLU A 76 24.77 -20.89 0.93
N GLU A 77 23.56 -21.44 0.97
CA GLU A 77 22.63 -21.39 -0.17
C GLU A 77 22.17 -19.98 -0.48
N GLU A 78 21.92 -19.14 0.53
CA GLU A 78 21.61 -17.71 0.34
C GLU A 78 22.71 -17.03 -0.48
N VAL A 79 23.98 -17.23 -0.12
CA VAL A 79 25.13 -16.69 -0.84
C VAL A 79 25.20 -17.25 -2.27
N TYR A 80 25.02 -18.55 -2.44
CA TYR A 80 25.07 -19.21 -3.74
C TYR A 80 24.00 -18.68 -4.72
N PHE A 81 22.74 -18.67 -4.29
CA PHE A 81 21.64 -18.19 -5.14
C PHE A 81 21.70 -16.68 -5.35
N ALA A 82 22.13 -15.89 -4.36
CA ALA A 82 22.28 -14.43 -4.50
C ALA A 82 23.29 -14.06 -5.59
N ARG A 83 24.48 -14.69 -5.59
CA ARG A 83 25.50 -14.45 -6.63
C ARG A 83 24.97 -14.74 -8.03
N ARG A 84 24.17 -15.80 -8.18
CA ARG A 84 23.56 -16.17 -9.46
C ARG A 84 22.44 -15.21 -9.84
N ALA A 85 21.59 -14.83 -8.90
CA ALA A 85 20.50 -13.89 -9.11
C ALA A 85 21.03 -12.52 -9.59
N LEU A 86 22.11 -12.02 -9.00
CA LEU A 86 22.79 -10.78 -9.43
C LEU A 86 23.34 -10.85 -10.87
N ARG A 87 23.67 -12.06 -11.36
CA ARG A 87 24.09 -12.29 -12.74
C ARG A 87 22.91 -12.48 -13.71
N GLY A 88 21.68 -12.29 -13.25
CA GLY A 88 20.46 -12.40 -14.05
C GLY A 88 19.87 -13.82 -14.11
N ASP A 89 20.32 -14.76 -13.29
CA ASP A 89 19.79 -16.13 -13.26
C ASP A 89 18.37 -16.16 -12.66
N VAL A 90 17.37 -16.21 -13.54
CA VAL A 90 15.94 -16.18 -13.19
C VAL A 90 15.55 -17.31 -12.21
N PRO A 91 15.98 -18.58 -12.40
CA PRO A 91 15.69 -19.64 -11.45
C PRO A 91 16.23 -19.38 -10.05
N SER A 92 17.46 -18.84 -9.92
CA SER A 92 18.03 -18.50 -8.60
C SER A 92 17.27 -17.35 -7.95
N ARG A 93 16.92 -16.32 -8.71
CA ARG A 93 16.09 -15.20 -8.21
C ARG A 93 14.76 -15.71 -7.69
N ARG A 94 14.07 -16.55 -8.48
CA ARG A 94 12.80 -17.17 -8.13
C ARG A 94 12.92 -18.02 -6.85
N ARG A 95 13.96 -18.86 -6.77
CA ARG A 95 14.23 -19.70 -5.59
C ARG A 95 14.42 -18.85 -4.34
N MET A 96 15.16 -17.73 -4.42
CA MET A 96 15.33 -16.81 -3.29
C MET A 96 14.00 -16.19 -2.83
N ILE A 97 13.18 -15.73 -3.78
CA ILE A 97 11.87 -15.14 -3.46
C ILE A 97 10.98 -16.17 -2.78
N GLU A 98 10.77 -17.33 -3.42
CA GLU A 98 9.86 -18.39 -2.93
C GLU A 98 10.27 -18.91 -1.55
N SER A 99 11.57 -19.01 -1.26
CA SER A 99 12.07 -19.46 0.05
C SER A 99 11.77 -18.48 1.20
N ASN A 100 11.49 -17.22 0.86
CA ASN A 100 11.36 -16.12 1.82
C ASN A 100 9.94 -15.54 1.91
N LEU A 101 8.95 -16.07 1.18
CA LEU A 101 7.55 -15.60 1.28
C LEU A 101 6.98 -15.70 2.71
N ARG A 102 7.43 -16.70 3.48
CA ARG A 102 7.05 -16.85 4.91
C ARG A 102 7.53 -15.68 5.77
N LEU A 103 8.67 -15.07 5.43
CA LEU A 103 9.17 -13.88 6.11
C LEU A 103 8.24 -12.69 5.86
N VAL A 104 7.75 -12.51 4.62
CA VAL A 104 6.81 -11.45 4.26
C VAL A 104 5.55 -11.55 5.10
N VAL A 105 4.91 -12.72 5.14
CA VAL A 105 3.70 -12.96 5.96
C VAL A 105 3.96 -12.65 7.43
N LYS A 106 5.11 -13.07 7.98
CA LYS A 106 5.49 -12.78 9.38
C LYS A 106 5.59 -11.27 9.65
N ILE A 107 6.10 -10.50 8.69
CA ILE A 107 6.23 -9.05 8.83
C ILE A 107 4.87 -8.37 8.65
N ALA A 108 4.13 -8.71 7.59
CA ALA A 108 2.83 -8.14 7.23
C ALA A 108 1.77 -8.30 8.33
N ARG A 109 1.76 -9.44 9.04
CA ARG A 109 0.86 -9.68 10.19
C ARG A 109 0.96 -8.61 11.29
N ARG A 110 2.10 -7.92 11.41
CA ARG A 110 2.25 -6.82 12.39
C ARG A 110 1.56 -5.52 11.96
N TYR A 111 1.15 -5.43 10.70
CA TYR A 111 0.51 -4.25 10.10
C TYR A 111 -1.00 -4.44 9.88
N SER A 112 -1.56 -5.63 10.17
CA SER A 112 -2.97 -5.96 9.91
C SER A 112 -3.99 -5.08 10.64
N ASN A 113 -3.61 -4.41 11.73
CA ASN A 113 -4.51 -3.53 12.49
C ASN A 113 -4.57 -2.09 11.94
N ARG A 114 -4.11 -1.85 10.70
CA ARG A 114 -4.04 -0.52 10.08
C ARG A 114 -5.10 -0.27 9.00
N GLY A 115 -6.13 -1.12 8.93
CA GLY A 115 -7.28 -0.94 8.02
C GLY A 115 -7.11 -1.51 6.61
N LEU A 116 -5.96 -2.11 6.28
CA LEU A 116 -5.74 -2.86 5.03
C LEU A 116 -5.93 -4.36 5.25
N ALA A 117 -6.43 -5.07 4.23
CA ALA A 117 -6.54 -6.51 4.30
C ALA A 117 -5.14 -7.15 4.37
N LEU A 118 -5.03 -8.30 5.04
CA LEU A 118 -3.75 -9.00 5.18
C LEU A 118 -3.14 -9.36 3.81
N LEU A 119 -3.97 -9.71 2.83
CA LEU A 119 -3.51 -10.03 1.47
C LEU A 119 -2.87 -8.81 0.80
N ASP A 120 -3.46 -7.63 0.91
CA ASP A 120 -2.89 -6.41 0.35
C ASP A 120 -1.52 -6.08 0.96
N LEU A 121 -1.40 -6.22 2.28
CA LEU A 121 -0.13 -6.04 2.99
C LEU A 121 0.93 -7.07 2.57
N ILE A 122 0.50 -8.29 2.25
CA ILE A 122 1.39 -9.34 1.74
C ILE A 122 1.86 -9.01 0.32
N GLU A 123 0.96 -8.54 -0.55
CA GLU A 123 1.31 -8.16 -1.92
C GLU A 123 2.33 -7.00 -1.94
N GLU A 124 2.11 -5.94 -1.16
CA GLU A 124 3.09 -4.86 -1.02
C GLU A 124 4.42 -5.36 -0.45
N GLY A 125 4.37 -6.21 0.57
CA GLY A 125 5.57 -6.82 1.15
C GLY A 125 6.32 -7.74 0.16
N ASN A 126 5.61 -8.43 -0.73
CA ASN A 126 6.19 -9.26 -1.78
C ASN A 126 6.96 -8.39 -2.80
N LEU A 127 6.43 -7.21 -3.15
CA LEU A 127 7.16 -6.24 -3.98
C LEU A 127 8.45 -5.78 -3.31
N GLY A 128 8.42 -5.51 -2.00
CA GLY A 128 9.61 -5.22 -1.20
C GLY A 128 10.63 -6.36 -1.20
N LEU A 129 10.17 -7.60 -1.05
CA LEU A 129 11.04 -8.79 -1.09
C LEU A 129 11.73 -8.95 -2.45
N ILE A 130 11.00 -8.75 -3.56
CA ILE A 130 11.57 -8.86 -4.91
C ILE A 130 12.73 -7.89 -5.08
N ARG A 131 12.55 -6.62 -4.67
CA ARG A 131 13.65 -5.63 -4.71
C ARG A 131 14.80 -5.97 -3.78
N ALA A 132 14.49 -6.55 -2.62
CA ALA A 132 15.53 -7.01 -1.72
C ALA A 132 16.41 -8.06 -2.40
N VAL A 133 15.83 -9.01 -3.13
CA VAL A 133 16.60 -10.02 -3.88
C VAL A 133 17.44 -9.39 -5.00
N GLU A 134 16.91 -8.39 -5.71
CA GLU A 134 17.62 -7.73 -6.81
C GLU A 134 18.88 -6.96 -6.36
N LYS A 135 18.86 -6.43 -5.13
CA LYS A 135 19.91 -5.54 -4.61
C LYS A 135 20.75 -6.16 -3.49
N PHE A 136 20.44 -7.38 -3.07
CA PHE A 136 21.16 -8.04 -1.99
C PHE A 136 22.61 -8.36 -2.41
N ASP A 137 23.54 -7.94 -1.57
CA ASP A 137 24.97 -8.17 -1.75
C ASP A 137 25.46 -9.23 -0.73
N PRO A 138 25.73 -10.48 -1.17
CA PRO A 138 26.14 -11.55 -0.27
C PRO A 138 27.56 -11.35 0.29
N GLU A 139 28.39 -10.50 -0.32
CA GLU A 139 29.78 -10.30 0.11
C GLU A 139 29.88 -9.43 1.38
N ARG A 140 28.77 -8.78 1.78
CA ARG A 140 28.68 -8.01 3.03
C ARG A 140 28.61 -8.88 4.28
N GLY A 141 28.39 -10.19 4.16
CA GLY A 141 28.45 -11.14 5.28
C GLY A 141 27.24 -11.11 6.24
N PHE A 142 26.14 -10.45 5.87
CA PHE A 142 24.88 -10.47 6.64
C PHE A 142 23.88 -11.46 6.04
N ARG A 143 22.98 -11.98 6.89
CA ARG A 143 21.87 -12.85 6.44
C ARG A 143 20.91 -12.07 5.56
N PHE A 144 20.38 -12.75 4.53
CA PHE A 144 19.41 -12.15 3.62
C PHE A 144 18.15 -11.64 4.36
N SER A 145 17.67 -12.39 5.36
CA SER A 145 16.49 -12.02 6.15
C SER A 145 16.62 -10.64 6.82
N THR A 146 17.81 -10.27 7.27
CA THR A 146 18.07 -8.97 7.89
C THR A 146 17.91 -7.85 6.87
N TYR A 147 18.49 -8.04 5.68
CA TYR A 147 18.39 -7.09 4.57
C TYR A 147 16.94 -6.95 4.07
N ALA A 148 16.27 -8.07 3.81
CA ALA A 148 14.91 -8.11 3.30
C ALA A 148 13.89 -7.49 4.25
N THR A 149 14.11 -7.59 5.57
CA THR A 149 13.19 -7.03 6.56
C THR A 149 12.99 -5.52 6.39
N TRP A 150 14.03 -4.77 6.03
CA TRP A 150 13.92 -3.33 5.80
C TRP A 150 13.05 -3.03 4.58
N TRP A 151 13.33 -3.67 3.45
CA TRP A 151 12.57 -3.48 2.21
C TRP A 151 11.10 -3.84 2.33
N ILE A 152 10.80 -4.94 3.04
CA ILE A 152 9.42 -5.38 3.26
C ILE A 152 8.68 -4.39 4.15
N ARG A 153 9.31 -3.87 5.22
CA ARG A 153 8.66 -2.85 6.07
C ARG A 153 8.42 -1.54 5.32
N GLN A 154 9.43 -1.07 4.59
CA GLN A 154 9.35 0.18 3.83
C GLN A 154 8.19 0.17 2.83
N THR A 155 8.07 -0.90 2.05
CA THR A 155 7.01 -1.04 1.04
C THR A 155 5.63 -1.16 1.69
N ILE A 156 5.49 -1.93 2.77
CA ILE A 156 4.22 -2.02 3.51
C ILE A 156 3.83 -0.67 4.15
N GLU A 157 4.79 0.10 4.65
CA GLU A 157 4.52 1.35 5.36
C GLU A 157 4.22 2.52 4.43
N THR A 158 4.94 2.63 3.32
CA THR A 158 4.90 3.81 2.45
C THR A 158 4.20 3.54 1.12
N GLY A 159 4.08 2.27 0.69
CA GLY A 159 3.72 1.93 -0.71
C GLY A 159 4.82 2.33 -1.70
N ASP A 160 5.88 2.96 -1.22
CA ASP A 160 6.95 3.50 -2.03
C ASP A 160 7.86 2.40 -2.50
N ASN A 161 7.96 2.38 -3.81
CA ASN A 161 8.61 1.35 -4.56
C ASN A 161 9.96 1.80 -5.13
N GLU A 162 10.38 3.03 -4.82
CA GLU A 162 11.60 3.63 -5.30
C GLU A 162 12.74 3.55 -4.28
N PRO A 163 13.99 3.36 -4.73
CA PRO A 163 15.15 3.42 -3.86
C PRO A 163 15.33 4.86 -3.36
N ASN A 164 15.23 5.07 -2.04
CA ASN A 164 15.58 6.37 -1.45
C ASN A 164 17.08 6.65 -1.71
N PRO A 165 17.43 7.69 -2.50
CA PRO A 165 18.80 7.98 -2.91
C PRO A 165 19.70 8.42 -1.74
N ASN A 166 19.11 8.77 -0.58
CA ASN A 166 19.82 9.25 0.60
C ASN A 166 19.99 8.19 1.70
N HIS A 167 19.55 6.94 1.50
CA HIS A 167 19.69 5.91 2.54
C HIS A 167 21.11 5.29 2.52
N SER A 168 22.10 6.12 2.84
CA SER A 168 23.28 5.66 3.56
C SER A 168 22.85 5.36 5.01
N PHE A 169 23.55 4.43 5.66
CA PHE A 169 23.45 4.04 7.08
C PHE A 169 22.65 2.77 7.43
N ALA A 170 23.45 1.78 7.83
CA ALA A 170 23.27 0.94 9.00
C ALA A 170 22.10 -0.06 8.98
N TYR A 171 22.47 -1.34 8.99
CA TYR A 171 21.61 -2.43 9.45
C TYR A 171 21.84 -2.68 10.96
N PRO A 172 21.23 -1.94 11.92
CA PRO A 172 21.25 -2.36 13.30
C PRO A 172 19.99 -3.17 13.58
N TYR A 173 20.01 -4.46 13.21
CA TYR A 173 19.28 -5.47 13.96
C TYR A 173 20.20 -6.67 14.14
N ARG A 174 20.87 -6.66 15.28
CA ARG A 174 21.57 -7.79 15.88
C ARG A 174 20.65 -8.42 16.92
#